data_AF-A0A6I4IYT3-F1
#
_entry.id   AF-A0A6I4IYT3-F1
#
_cell.length_a   1.000
_cell.length_b   1.000
_cell.length_c   1.000
_cell.angle_alpha   90.00
_cell.angle_beta   90.00
_cell.angle_gamma   90.00
#
_symmetry.space_group_name_H-M   'P 1'
#
loop_
_entity.id
_entity.type
_entity.pdbx_description
1 polymer ?
#
loop_
_entity_poly.entity_id
_entity_poly.type
_entity_poly.pdbx_seq_one_letter_code
_entity_poly.pdbx_strand_id
1 'polypeptide(L)' 'MNAFIYRLTLTHRKLDDEIRRELKRRFPDSIRLLRLKKLRLAIKDRLAGRRLSGGRA' A
#
# COMPACT_ATOMS: atom_id res chain seq x y z
N MET A 1 -0.61 15.61 15.36
CA MET A 1 -0.84 14.16 15.21
C MET A 1 -1.70 13.92 13.97
N ASN A 2 -1.13 13.51 12.83
CA ASN A 2 -1.83 13.54 11.54
C ASN A 2 -2.75 12.32 11.35
N ALA A 3 -4.06 12.49 11.59
CA ALA A 3 -5.07 11.43 11.48
C ALA A 3 -5.07 10.70 10.12
N PHE A 4 -4.57 11.36 9.07
CA PHE A 4 -4.36 10.76 7.76
C PHE A 4 -3.33 9.63 7.78
N ILE A 5 -2.17 9.83 8.42
CA ILE A 5 -1.11 8.81 8.52
C ILE A 5 -1.63 7.60 9.32
N TYR A 6 -2.41 7.86 10.37
CA TYR A 6 -2.99 6.81 11.20
C TYR A 6 -3.99 5.96 10.42
N ARG A 7 -4.94 6.60 9.72
CA ARG A 7 -5.90 5.89 8.84
C ARG A 7 -5.19 5.13 7.73
N LEU A 8 -4.19 5.75 7.08
CA LEU A 8 -3.41 5.11 6.03
C LEU A 8 -2.70 3.87 6.56
N THR A 9 -2.08 3.95 7.74
CA THR A 9 -1.36 2.84 8.39
C THR A 9 -2.30 1.71 8.80
N LEU A 10 -3.50 2.03 9.31
CA LEU A 10 -4.52 1.03 9.63
C LEU A 10 -5.02 0.30 8.39
N THR A 11 -5.30 1.02 7.31
CA THR A 11 -5.66 0.42 6.01
C THR A 11 -4.51 -0.42 5.47
N HIS A 12 -3.27 0.05 5.60
CA HIS A 12 -2.07 -0.67 5.19
C HIS A 12 -1.92 -1.99 5.96
N ARG A 13 -2.12 -1.95 7.29
CA ARG A 13 -2.07 -3.15 8.14
C ARG A 13 -3.13 -4.16 7.75
N LYS A 14 -4.37 -3.72 7.52
CA LYS A 14 -5.46 -4.62 7.07
C LYS A 14 -5.12 -5.29 5.74
N LEU A 15 -4.61 -4.52 4.77
CA LEU A 15 -4.20 -5.04 3.47
C LEU A 15 -3.02 -6.01 3.59
N ASP A 16 -2.00 -5.69 4.39
CA ASP A 16 -0.87 -6.60 4.64
C ASP A 16 -1.32 -7.89 5.33
N ASP A 17 -2.28 -7.83 6.26
CA ASP A 17 -2.82 -8.99 6.95
C ASP A 17 -3.65 -9.89 6.01
N GLU A 18 -4.48 -9.29 5.15
CA GLU A 18 -5.19 -10.00 4.08
C GLU A 18 -4.23 -10.65 3.09
N ILE A 19 -3.17 -9.95 2.68
CA ILE A 19 -2.12 -10.51 1.80
C ILE A 19 -1.42 -11.69 2.48
N ARG A 20 -1.08 -11.59 3.76
CA ARG A 20 -0.45 -12.69 4.50
C ARG A 20 -1.40 -13.89 4.66
N ARG A 21 -2.68 -13.65 4.91
CA ARG A 21 -3.71 -14.70 4.96
C ARG A 21 -3.88 -15.39 3.61
N GLU A 22 -3.91 -14.63 2.52
CA GLU A 22 -4.03 -15.17 1.16
C GLU A 22 -2.73 -15.89 0.72
N LEU A 23 -1.55 -15.42 1.15
CA LEU A 23 -0.26 -16.13 0.97
C LEU A 23 -0.18 -17.43 1.76
N LYS A 24 -0.80 -17.47 2.94
CA LYS A 24 -0.87 -18.68 3.78
C LYS A 24 -1.92 -19.67 3.27
N ARG A 25 -2.76 -19.28 2.31
CA ARG A 25 -3.71 -20.18 1.64
C ARG A 25 -2.98 -21.04 0.61
N ARG A 26 -3.49 -22.27 0.45
CA ARG A 26 -2.95 -23.32 -0.43
C ARG A 26 -3.00 -22.96 -1.93
N PHE A 27 -3.86 -22.01 -2.31
CA PHE A 27 -3.93 -21.42 -3.65
C PHE A 27 -3.92 -19.89 -3.54
N PRO A 28 -2.74 -19.27 -3.48
CA PRO A 28 -2.64 -17.82 -3.45
C PRO A 28 -3.00 -17.24 -4.82
N ASP A 29 -3.99 -16.35 -4.84
CA ASP A 29 -4.41 -15.65 -6.04
C ASP A 29 -3.37 -14.58 -6.42
N SER A 30 -2.37 -15.01 -7.19
CA SER A 30 -1.20 -14.21 -7.54
C SER A 30 -1.56 -12.94 -8.31
N ILE A 31 -2.69 -12.94 -9.04
CA ILE A 31 -3.21 -11.78 -9.76
C ILE A 31 -3.72 -10.72 -8.77
N ARG A 32 -4.45 -11.16 -7.74
CA ARG A 32 -4.93 -10.29 -6.64
C ARG A 32 -3.75 -9.69 -5.87
N LEU A 33 -2.72 -10.48 -5.64
CA LEU A 33 -1.49 -10.09 -4.96
C LEU A 33 -0.66 -9.07 -5.78
N LEU A 34 -0.57 -9.27 -7.09
CA LEU A 34 0.05 -8.33 -8.02
C LEU A 34 -0.70 -6.99 -8.09
N ARG A 35 -2.03 -7.02 -8.11
CA ARG A 35 -2.86 -5.80 -8.04
C ARG A 35 -2.64 -5.04 -6.74
N LEU A 36 -2.61 -5.75 -5.61
CA LEU A 36 -2.34 -5.16 -4.29
C LEU A 36 -0.94 -4.54 -4.21
N LYS A 37 0.08 -5.23 -4.72
CA LYS A 37 1.44 -4.69 -4.82
C LYS A 37 1.52 -3.45 -5.72
N LYS A 38 0.84 -3.44 -6.87
CA LYS A 38 0.78 -2.26 -7.76
C LYS A 38 0.10 -1.07 -7.10
N LEU A 39 -1.00 -1.29 -6.37
CA LEU A 39 -1.68 -0.24 -5.60
C LEU A 39 -0.75 0.35 -4.52
N ARG A 40 -0.03 -0.51 -3.80
CA ARG A 40 0.97 -0.10 -2.81
C ARG A 40 2.10 0.70 -3.45
N LEU A 41 2.57 0.26 -4.62
CA LEU A 41 3.60 0.95 -5.38
C LEU A 41 3.10 2.32 -5.85
N ALA A 42 1.91 2.41 -6.43
CA ALA A 42 1.30 3.68 -6.85
C ALA A 42 1.09 4.66 -5.68
N ILE A 43 0.70 4.16 -4.49
CA ILE A 43 0.61 4.99 -3.29
C ILE A 43 1.99 5.49 -2.85
N LYS A 44 2.99 4.60 -2.87
CA LYS A 44 4.39 4.95 -2.54
C LYS A 44 4.97 5.93 -3.55
N ASP A 45 4.70 5.75 -4.84
CA ASP A 45 5.07 6.67 -5.92
C ASP A 45 4.34 8.00 -5.78
N ARG A 46 3.08 8.02 -5.37
CA ARG A 46 2.35 9.26 -5.13
C ARG A 46 2.87 10.00 -3.89
N LEU A 47 3.31 9.27 -2.87
CA LEU A 47 4.00 9.81 -1.69
C LEU A 47 5.41 10.31 -2.03
N ALA A 48 6.16 9.57 -2.86
CA ALA A 48 7.50 9.93 -3.31
C ALA A 48 7.47 11.11 -4.27
N GLY A 49 6.57 11.09 -5.26
CA GLY A 49 6.28 12.20 -6.15
C GLY A 49 5.83 13.44 -5.39
N ARG A 50 5.03 13.28 -4.32
CA ARG A 50 4.67 14.41 -3.46
C ARG A 50 5.79 14.91 -2.55
N ARG A 51 6.77 14.06 -2.24
CA ARG A 51 8.04 14.46 -1.58
C ARG A 51 8.99 15.17 -2.54
N LEU A 52 8.95 14.85 -3.84
CA LEU A 52 9.78 15.45 -4.87
C LEU A 52 9.17 16.73 -5.48
N SER A 53 7.85 16.91 -5.38
CA SER A 53 7.15 18.11 -5.85
C SER A 53 7.15 19.28 -4.85
N GLY A 54 7.96 19.21 -3.78
CA GLY A 54 8.15 20.29 -2.79
C GLY A 54 9.38 21.18 -3.07
N GLY A 55 10.00 21.06 -4.24
CA GLY A 55 11.21 21.81 -4.60
C GLY A 55 11.29 22.03 -6.10
N ARG A 56 10.38 22.86 -6.62
CA ARG A 56 10.53 23.63 -7.87
C ARG A 56 9.30 24.51 -8.07
N ALA A 57 9.31 25.67 -7.43
CA ALA A 57 8.65 26.91 -7.85
C ALA A 57 9.37 28.05 -7.12
#